data_AF-A0A1I7MT13-F1
#
_entry.id   AF-A0A1I7MT13-F1
#
_cell.length_a   1.000
_cell.length_b   1.000
_cell.length_c   1.000
_cell.angle_alpha   90.00
_cell.angle_beta   90.00
_cell.angle_gamma   90.00
#
_symmetry.space_group_name_H-M   'P 1'
#
loop_
_entity.id
_entity.type
_entity.pdbx_description
1 polymer ?
#
loop_
_entity_poly.entity_id
_entity_poly.type
_entity_poly.pdbx_seq_one_letter_code
_entity_poly.pdbx_strand_id
1 'polypeptide(L)'
;MSTPMTRPSAGRLHTVAARLRVGVPAQVFRQHLAVGDLAGAWRGVDPALRWAWTRRWTHTSRAALGGLCPVGLAIELAALEGPAHPLWRRFASDQLQTLHQVERSGQWRSCPGPARPPADVTVLYADPRHLDTWALPSDPGAVPMLMRWNGTTWLVLNYASTTIPPTGHPD
;
A
#
# COMPACT_ATOMS: atom_id res chain seq x y z
N MET A 1 -36.36 29.38 -22.31
CA MET A 1 -35.41 29.24 -21.18
C MET A 1 -34.74 27.88 -21.30
N SER A 2 -33.48 27.84 -21.75
CA SER A 2 -32.73 26.60 -21.93
C SER A 2 -31.75 26.43 -20.78
N THR A 3 -31.91 25.35 -20.02
CA THR A 3 -31.02 24.98 -18.91
C THR A 3 -29.66 24.56 -19.46
N PRO A 4 -28.53 25.12 -18.97
CA PRO A 4 -27.21 24.66 -19.39
C PRO A 4 -26.95 23.26 -18.80
N MET A 5 -26.82 22.25 -19.68
CA MET A 5 -26.30 20.94 -19.28
C MET A 5 -24.80 21.05 -19.02
N THR A 6 -24.42 21.10 -17.75
CA THR A 6 -23.02 20.98 -17.33
C THR A 6 -22.51 19.60 -17.72
N ARG A 7 -21.71 19.54 -18.78
CA ARG A 7 -21.03 18.31 -19.23
C ARG A 7 -20.14 17.83 -18.06
N PRO A 8 -20.34 16.60 -17.53
CA PRO A 8 -19.46 16.09 -16.50
C PRO A 8 -18.03 16.03 -17.04
N SER A 9 -17.08 16.61 -16.30
CA SER A 9 -15.67 16.60 -16.67
C SER A 9 -15.20 15.16 -16.87
N ALA A 10 -14.54 14.87 -18.00
CA ALA A 10 -14.10 13.53 -18.39
C ALA A 10 -13.36 12.79 -17.26
N GLY A 11 -12.64 13.52 -16.39
CA GLY A 11 -11.99 12.98 -15.20
C GLY A 11 -12.92 12.25 -14.22
N ARG A 12 -14.18 12.67 -14.04
CA ARG A 12 -15.11 12.03 -13.08
C ARG A 12 -15.59 10.65 -13.53
N LEU A 13 -15.81 10.45 -14.84
CA LEU A 13 -16.26 9.16 -15.38
C LEU A 13 -15.13 8.11 -15.30
N HIS A 14 -13.88 8.53 -15.52
CA HIS A 14 -12.72 7.66 -15.35
C HIS A 14 -12.55 7.18 -13.90
N THR A 15 -12.80 8.04 -12.91
CA THR A 15 -12.70 7.65 -11.48
C THR A 15 -13.73 6.60 -11.08
N VAL A 16 -14.96 6.63 -11.61
CA VAL A 16 -16.00 5.64 -11.27
C VAL A 16 -15.68 4.27 -11.87
N ALA A 17 -15.33 4.22 -13.16
CA ALA A 17 -14.93 2.96 -13.80
C ALA A 17 -13.63 2.40 -13.20
N ALA A 18 -12.67 3.27 -12.82
CA ALA A 18 -11.47 2.85 -12.12
C ALA A 18 -11.79 2.28 -10.73
N ARG A 19 -12.73 2.87 -9.97
CA ARG A 19 -13.15 2.35 -8.66
C ARG A 19 -13.78 0.96 -8.74
N LEU A 20 -14.37 0.57 -9.86
CA LEU A 20 -14.85 -0.81 -10.08
C LEU A 20 -13.70 -1.82 -10.27
N ARG A 21 -12.49 -1.35 -10.61
CA ARG A 21 -11.32 -2.20 -10.92
C ARG A 21 -10.27 -2.27 -9.81
N VAL A 22 -10.43 -1.49 -8.74
CA VAL A 22 -9.44 -1.42 -7.64
C VAL A 22 -9.24 -2.77 -6.93
N GLY A 23 -10.25 -3.65 -6.97
CA GLY A 23 -10.19 -4.97 -6.35
C GLY A 23 -9.13 -5.89 -6.98
N VAL A 24 -8.90 -5.82 -8.30
CA VAL A 24 -7.96 -6.74 -8.97
C VAL A 24 -6.50 -6.49 -8.54
N PRO A 25 -5.94 -5.26 -8.62
CA PRO A 25 -4.59 -4.99 -8.12
C PRO A 25 -4.43 -5.29 -6.63
N ALA A 26 -5.47 -5.03 -5.83
CA ALA A 26 -5.44 -5.30 -4.41
C ALA A 26 -5.44 -6.81 -4.11
N GLN A 27 -6.21 -7.60 -4.85
CA GLN A 27 -6.20 -9.07 -4.75
C GLN A 27 -4.86 -9.65 -5.17
N VAL A 28 -4.28 -9.19 -6.28
CA VAL A 28 -2.93 -9.62 -6.74
C VAL A 28 -1.89 -9.37 -5.65
N PHE A 29 -1.88 -8.17 -5.04
CA PHE A 29 -0.99 -7.87 -3.92
C PHE A 29 -1.19 -8.85 -2.75
N ARG A 30 -2.43 -9.13 -2.36
CA ARG A 30 -2.74 -10.07 -1.26
C ARG A 30 -2.32 -11.50 -1.57
N GLN A 31 -2.50 -11.97 -2.81
CA GLN A 31 -2.07 -13.30 -3.24
C GLN A 31 -0.55 -13.45 -3.11
N HIS A 32 0.21 -12.44 -3.53
CA HIS A 32 1.67 -12.41 -3.35
C HIS A 32 2.07 -12.40 -1.87
N LEU A 33 1.41 -11.59 -1.02
CA LEU A 33 1.68 -11.61 0.42
C LEU A 33 1.40 -12.97 1.06
N ALA A 34 0.31 -13.63 0.68
CA ALA A 34 -0.09 -14.92 1.23
C ALA A 34 0.93 -16.04 0.98
N VAL A 35 1.66 -15.97 -0.14
CA VAL A 35 2.73 -16.92 -0.48
C VAL A 35 4.13 -16.44 -0.08
N GLY A 36 4.23 -15.31 0.64
CA GLY A 36 5.51 -14.74 1.07
C GLY A 36 6.34 -14.12 -0.06
N ASP A 37 5.71 -13.73 -1.17
CA ASP A 37 6.36 -13.15 -2.35
C ASP A 37 6.25 -11.62 -2.37
N LEU A 38 7.02 -10.94 -1.50
CA LEU A 38 7.04 -9.48 -1.52
C LEU A 38 7.59 -8.90 -2.84
N ALA A 39 8.44 -9.65 -3.55
CA ALA A 39 9.03 -9.21 -4.82
C ALA A 39 7.96 -9.09 -5.92
N GLY A 40 7.09 -10.08 -6.05
CA GLY A 40 5.94 -10.04 -6.97
C GLY A 40 4.93 -8.95 -6.60
N ALA A 41 4.67 -8.75 -5.30
CA ALA A 41 3.82 -7.67 -4.81
C ALA A 41 4.39 -6.27 -5.09
N TRP A 42 5.73 -6.13 -5.13
CA TRP A 42 6.43 -4.84 -5.07
C TRP A 42 5.96 -3.85 -6.13
N ARG A 43 5.76 -4.31 -7.37
CA ARG A 43 5.33 -3.46 -8.50
C ARG A 43 3.94 -2.85 -8.28
N GLY A 44 3.07 -3.53 -7.54
CA GLY A 44 1.76 -3.04 -7.15
C GLY A 44 1.78 -2.09 -5.95
N VAL A 45 2.92 -1.93 -5.27
CA VAL A 45 3.06 -1.03 -4.12
C VAL A 45 3.36 0.40 -4.59
N ASP A 46 2.70 1.37 -3.97
CA ASP A 46 2.91 2.78 -4.22
C ASP A 46 4.34 3.21 -3.82
N PRO A 47 5.05 4.04 -4.62
CA PRO A 47 6.39 4.53 -4.28
C PRO A 47 6.49 5.16 -2.88
N ALA A 48 5.47 5.88 -2.42
CA ALA A 48 5.46 6.45 -1.07
C ALA A 48 5.46 5.38 0.03
N LEU A 49 4.73 4.28 -0.19
CA LEU A 49 4.71 3.16 0.76
C LEU A 49 6.02 2.38 0.73
N ARG A 50 6.60 2.15 -0.45
CA ARG A 50 7.92 1.51 -0.60
C ARG A 50 8.96 2.26 0.21
N TRP A 51 9.04 3.58 0.02
CA TRP A 51 9.95 4.43 0.77
C TRP A 51 9.69 4.38 2.28
N ALA A 52 8.44 4.47 2.72
CA ALA A 52 8.11 4.44 4.13
C ALA A 52 8.56 3.11 4.79
N TRP A 53 8.35 1.98 4.11
CA TRP A 53 8.79 0.67 4.59
C TRP A 53 10.31 0.55 4.63
N THR A 54 11.01 0.92 3.56
CA THR A 54 12.48 0.79 3.50
C THR A 54 13.15 1.71 4.50
N ARG A 55 12.71 2.98 4.61
CA ARG A 55 13.22 3.94 5.60
C ARG A 55 13.02 3.46 7.03
N ARG A 56 11.84 2.92 7.36
CA ARG A 56 11.57 2.36 8.68
C ARG A 56 12.53 1.19 8.97
N TRP A 57 12.67 0.27 8.02
CA TRP A 57 13.53 -0.90 8.15
C TRP A 57 15.01 -0.52 8.30
N THR A 58 15.53 0.40 7.48
CA THR A 58 16.95 0.82 7.60
C THR A 58 17.22 1.52 8.94
N HIS A 59 16.25 2.26 9.46
CA HIS A 59 16.36 2.88 10.78
C HIS A 59 16.38 1.84 11.91
N THR A 60 15.48 0.86 11.90
CA THR A 60 15.41 -0.19 12.93
C THR A 60 16.57 -1.17 12.84
N SER A 61 17.10 -1.41 11.65
CA SER A 61 18.20 -2.35 11.38
C SER A 61 19.58 -1.70 11.45
N ARG A 62 19.69 -0.41 11.81
CA ARG A 62 20.92 0.39 11.73
C ARG A 62 22.14 -0.30 12.36
N ALA A 63 21.98 -0.89 13.54
CA ALA A 63 23.08 -1.58 14.23
C ALA A 63 23.62 -2.78 13.42
N ALA A 64 22.74 -3.50 12.72
CA ALA A 64 23.11 -4.67 11.92
C ALA A 64 23.63 -4.31 10.51
N LEU A 65 23.51 -3.04 10.09
CA LEU A 65 23.91 -2.56 8.76
C LEU A 65 25.34 -1.98 8.72
N GLY A 66 26.09 -2.05 9.83
CA GLY A 66 27.54 -1.82 9.81
C GLY A 66 27.97 -0.41 9.35
N GLY A 67 27.15 0.61 9.58
CA GLY A 67 27.49 2.00 9.25
C GLY A 67 27.02 2.50 7.88
N LEU A 68 26.30 1.70 7.10
CA LEU A 68 25.65 2.16 5.86
C LEU A 68 24.71 3.35 6.14
N CYS A 69 24.68 4.32 5.23
CA CYS A 69 23.77 5.47 5.31
C CYS A 69 22.31 4.99 5.20
N PRO A 70 21.47 5.16 6.24
CA PRO A 70 20.10 4.63 6.23
C PRO A 70 19.21 5.22 5.13
N VAL A 71 19.46 6.47 4.75
CA VAL A 71 18.70 7.19 3.72
C VAL A 71 19.05 6.66 2.34
N GLY A 72 20.34 6.58 1.99
CA GLY A 72 20.78 6.07 0.67
C GLY A 72 20.31 4.64 0.44
N LEU A 73 20.47 3.77 1.43
CA LEU A 73 20.01 2.39 1.37
C LEU A 73 18.47 2.29 1.23
N ALA A 74 17.72 3.17 1.90
CA ALA A 74 16.27 3.19 1.75
C ALA A 74 15.85 3.59 0.34
N ILE A 75 16.60 4.46 -0.35
CA ILE A 75 16.32 4.90 -1.72
C ILE A 75 16.53 3.72 -2.67
N GLU A 76 17.68 3.06 -2.55
CA GLU A 76 18.03 1.90 -3.37
C GLU A 76 17.01 0.76 -3.22
N LEU A 77 16.59 0.46 -1.99
CA LEU A 77 15.57 -0.56 -1.75
C LEU A 77 14.17 -0.13 -2.21
N ALA A 78 13.83 1.17 -2.14
CA ALA A 78 12.51 1.68 -2.51
C ALA A 78 12.29 1.71 -4.04
N ALA A 79 13.38 1.67 -4.81
CA ALA A 79 13.33 1.63 -6.26
C ALA A 79 12.51 0.45 -6.77
N LEU A 80 12.01 0.56 -8.02
CA LEU A 80 11.24 -0.51 -8.67
C LEU A 80 12.06 -1.81 -8.79
N GLU A 81 13.37 -1.67 -8.93
CA GLU A 81 14.33 -2.77 -9.00
C GLU A 81 14.75 -3.31 -7.63
N GLY A 82 14.22 -2.78 -6.51
CA GLY A 82 14.53 -3.19 -5.13
C GLY A 82 14.83 -4.68 -4.94
N PRO A 83 14.07 -5.63 -5.55
CA PRO A 83 14.38 -7.06 -5.56
C PRO A 83 15.81 -7.49 -5.96
N ALA A 84 16.52 -6.71 -6.76
CA ALA A 84 17.90 -6.97 -7.19
C ALA A 84 18.95 -6.54 -6.14
N HIS A 85 18.56 -5.75 -5.14
CA HIS A 85 19.49 -5.26 -4.12
C HIS A 85 19.98 -6.41 -3.21
N PRO A 86 21.28 -6.50 -2.84
CA PRO A 86 21.81 -7.59 -2.02
C PRO A 86 21.11 -7.79 -0.66
N LEU A 87 20.60 -6.71 -0.08
CA LEU A 87 19.86 -6.73 1.19
C LEU A 87 18.35 -6.99 1.04
N TRP A 88 17.84 -7.15 -0.19
CA TRP A 88 16.41 -7.30 -0.45
C TRP A 88 15.81 -8.48 0.29
N ARG A 89 16.45 -9.65 0.24
CA ARG A 89 15.93 -10.87 0.88
C ARG A 89 15.67 -10.65 2.38
N ARG A 90 16.59 -9.96 3.06
CA ARG A 90 16.46 -9.64 4.49
C ARG A 90 15.33 -8.65 4.74
N PHE A 91 15.31 -7.54 4.00
CA PHE A 91 14.23 -6.56 4.07
C PHE A 91 12.85 -7.20 3.85
N ALA A 92 12.72 -8.02 2.80
CA ALA A 92 11.45 -8.66 2.45
C ALA A 92 10.96 -9.62 3.53
N SER A 93 11.86 -10.43 4.10
CA SER A 93 11.54 -11.33 5.21
C SER A 93 11.03 -10.55 6.43
N ASP A 94 11.75 -9.52 6.87
CA ASP A 94 11.38 -8.73 8.05
C ASP A 94 10.05 -7.97 7.83
N GLN A 95 9.84 -7.46 6.62
CA GLN A 95 8.62 -6.75 6.27
C GLN A 95 7.41 -7.70 6.19
N LEU A 96 7.54 -8.88 5.59
CA LEU A 96 6.48 -9.89 5.58
C LEU A 96 6.12 -10.35 7.00
N GLN A 97 7.12 -10.59 7.85
CA GLN A 97 6.89 -10.92 9.26
C GLN A 97 6.12 -9.81 9.97
N THR A 98 6.48 -8.55 9.73
CA THR A 98 5.78 -7.38 10.28
C THR A 98 4.33 -7.36 9.83
N LEU A 99 4.06 -7.54 8.53
CA LEU A 99 2.69 -7.53 7.98
C LEU A 99 1.83 -8.65 8.58
N HIS A 100 2.35 -9.88 8.66
CA HIS A 100 1.63 -11.00 9.28
C HIS A 100 1.46 -10.84 10.79
N GLN A 101 2.40 -10.21 11.49
CA GLN A 101 2.23 -9.88 12.90
C GLN A 101 1.12 -8.86 13.08
N VAL A 102 1.09 -7.83 12.23
CA VAL A 102 0.00 -6.86 12.24
C VAL A 102 -1.30 -7.60 12.08
N GLU A 103 -1.50 -8.39 11.01
CA GLU A 103 -2.69 -9.22 10.71
C GLU A 103 -3.14 -10.15 11.87
N ARG A 104 -2.20 -10.77 12.59
CA ARG A 104 -2.56 -11.63 13.73
C ARG A 104 -2.98 -10.84 14.96
N SER A 105 -2.37 -9.67 15.17
CA SER A 105 -2.58 -8.87 16.38
C SER A 105 -3.90 -8.10 16.40
N GLY A 106 -4.49 -7.80 15.24
CA GLY A 106 -5.67 -6.94 15.17
C GLY A 106 -5.40 -5.46 15.48
N GLN A 107 -4.16 -5.03 15.63
CA GLN A 107 -3.81 -3.67 16.13
C GLN A 107 -4.30 -2.51 15.25
N TRP A 108 -4.68 -2.78 13.99
CA TRP A 108 -5.22 -1.78 13.08
C TRP A 108 -6.69 -1.40 13.38
N ARG A 109 -7.39 -2.18 14.23
CA ARG A 109 -8.83 -2.02 14.53
C ARG A 109 -9.19 -0.67 15.18
N SER A 110 -8.20 0.05 15.69
CA SER A 110 -8.38 1.34 16.38
C SER A 110 -8.09 2.57 15.51
N CYS A 111 -7.74 2.39 14.23
CA CYS A 111 -7.47 3.52 13.33
C CYS A 111 -8.75 3.92 12.60
N PRO A 112 -9.42 5.04 12.99
CA PRO A 112 -10.48 5.57 12.15
C PRO A 112 -9.95 5.84 10.75
N GLY A 113 -10.77 5.53 9.73
CA GLY A 113 -10.45 5.86 8.34
C GLY A 113 -10.18 7.36 8.15
N PRO A 114 -9.50 7.78 7.06
CA PRO A 114 -9.43 9.19 6.75
C PRO A 114 -10.87 9.73 6.61
N ALA A 115 -11.20 10.81 7.33
CA ALA A 115 -12.54 11.39 7.31
C ALA A 115 -13.01 11.74 5.88
N ARG A 116 -12.06 12.03 4.99
CA ARG A 116 -12.29 12.21 3.56
C ARG A 116 -11.01 11.92 2.77
N PRO A 117 -10.86 10.73 2.15
CA PRO A 117 -9.70 10.46 1.30
C PRO A 117 -9.71 11.39 0.06
N PRO A 118 -8.53 11.72 -0.48
CA PRO A 118 -8.41 12.34 -1.80
C PRO A 118 -9.17 11.60 -2.90
N ALA A 119 -9.51 12.29 -3.99
CA ALA A 119 -10.37 11.73 -5.05
C ALA A 119 -9.76 10.48 -5.73
N ASP A 120 -8.43 10.43 -5.80
CA ASP A 120 -7.60 9.35 -6.34
C ASP A 120 -7.28 8.27 -5.31
N VAL A 121 -7.76 8.39 -4.07
CA VAL A 121 -7.54 7.41 -3.00
C VAL A 121 -8.86 6.72 -2.63
N THR A 122 -8.78 5.42 -2.38
CA THR A 122 -9.90 4.64 -1.84
C THR A 122 -9.41 3.66 -0.79
N VAL A 123 -10.33 3.16 0.04
CA VAL A 123 -10.03 2.19 1.08
C VAL A 123 -10.81 0.92 0.78
N LEU A 124 -10.11 -0.20 0.78
CA LEU A 124 -10.68 -1.54 0.79
C LEU A 124 -10.49 -2.17 2.15
N TYR A 125 -11.32 -3.15 2.49
CA TYR A 125 -11.24 -3.88 3.73
C TYR A 125 -11.08 -5.36 3.41
N ALA A 126 -9.91 -5.93 3.67
CA ALA A 126 -9.58 -7.31 3.37
C ALA A 126 -9.96 -8.22 4.55
N ASP A 127 -10.55 -9.40 4.29
CA ASP A 127 -10.57 -10.48 5.29
C ASP A 127 -9.31 -11.34 5.13
N PRO A 128 -8.31 -11.26 6.04
CA PRO A 128 -7.06 -12.01 5.89
C PRO A 128 -7.25 -13.53 5.84
N ARG A 129 -8.41 -14.07 6.26
CA ARG A 129 -8.73 -15.51 6.19
C ARG A 129 -9.25 -15.94 4.81
N HIS A 130 -9.68 -14.99 3.99
CA HIS A 130 -10.30 -15.23 2.69
C HIS A 130 -9.71 -14.25 1.65
N LEU A 131 -8.73 -14.73 0.88
CA LEU A 131 -7.96 -13.89 -0.06
C LEU A 131 -8.81 -13.29 -1.19
N ASP A 132 -9.91 -13.97 -1.55
CA ASP A 132 -10.77 -13.58 -2.67
C ASP A 132 -12.02 -12.80 -2.23
N THR A 133 -12.15 -12.49 -0.94
CA THR A 133 -13.28 -11.73 -0.41
C THR A 133 -12.85 -10.39 0.18
N TRP A 134 -13.76 -9.43 0.09
CA TRP A 134 -13.69 -8.14 0.76
C TRP A 134 -14.67 -8.13 1.92
N ALA A 135 -14.20 -7.61 3.05
CA ALA A 135 -14.97 -7.45 4.27
C ALA A 135 -15.67 -6.09 4.29
N LEU A 136 -16.66 -5.95 5.16
CA LEU A 136 -17.19 -4.66 5.55
C LEU A 136 -16.23 -3.97 6.54
N PRO A 137 -16.22 -2.62 6.60
CA PRO A 137 -15.42 -1.88 7.59
C PRO A 137 -15.72 -2.29 9.04
N SER A 138 -16.95 -2.75 9.31
CA SER A 138 -17.43 -3.18 10.62
C SER A 138 -17.04 -4.62 10.97
N ASP A 139 -16.51 -5.40 10.02
CA ASP A 139 -16.28 -6.82 10.25
C ASP A 139 -15.09 -7.04 11.20
N PRO A 140 -15.24 -7.90 12.22
CA PRO A 140 -14.15 -8.23 13.12
C PRO A 140 -12.98 -8.88 12.37
N GLY A 141 -11.90 -8.12 12.19
CA GLY A 141 -10.69 -8.61 11.51
C GLY A 141 -10.52 -8.10 10.09
N ALA A 142 -11.39 -7.20 9.63
CA ALA A 142 -11.21 -6.47 8.38
C ALA A 142 -9.94 -5.61 8.42
N VAL A 143 -8.96 -5.90 7.56
CA VAL A 143 -7.70 -5.15 7.44
C VAL A 143 -7.88 -4.03 6.42
N PRO A 144 -7.72 -2.75 6.79
CA PRO A 144 -7.83 -1.64 5.84
C PRO A 144 -6.65 -1.65 4.86
N MET A 145 -6.94 -1.36 3.61
CA MET A 145 -5.98 -1.27 2.52
C MET A 145 -6.26 0.00 1.73
N LEU A 146 -5.36 0.97 1.84
CA LEU A 146 -5.42 2.21 1.08
C LEU A 146 -4.89 1.95 -0.33
N MET A 147 -5.66 2.38 -1.32
CA MET A 147 -5.33 2.26 -2.74
C MET A 147 -5.26 3.66 -3.34
N ARG A 148 -4.27 3.92 -4.20
CA ARG A 148 -4.12 5.18 -4.95
C ARG A 148 -4.12 4.95 -6.45
N TRP A 149 -4.85 5.77 -7.19
CA TRP A 149 -4.84 5.80 -8.64
C TRP A 149 -3.72 6.72 -9.13
N ASN A 150 -2.80 6.19 -9.94
CA ASN A 150 -1.67 6.97 -10.47
C ASN A 150 -1.90 7.52 -11.89
N GLY A 151 -3.13 7.46 -12.41
CA GLY A 151 -3.45 7.79 -13.81
C GLY A 151 -3.56 6.58 -14.72
N THR A 152 -2.96 5.44 -14.36
CA THR A 152 -2.90 4.22 -15.19
C THR A 152 -3.38 2.97 -14.47
N THR A 153 -3.00 2.79 -13.21
CA THR A 153 -3.39 1.64 -12.38
C THR A 153 -3.61 2.05 -10.93
N TRP A 154 -4.30 1.20 -10.17
CA TRP A 154 -4.33 1.30 -8.72
C TRP A 154 -3.08 0.67 -8.11
N LEU A 155 -2.52 1.34 -7.11
CA LEU A 155 -1.38 0.91 -6.33
C LEU A 155 -1.73 0.87 -4.84
N VAL A 156 -1.09 -0.01 -4.10
CA VAL A 156 -1.22 -0.12 -2.64
C VAL A 156 -0.49 1.03 -1.98
N LEU A 157 -1.26 2.00 -1.46
CA LEU A 157 -0.75 3.17 -0.76
C LEU A 157 -0.52 2.89 0.73
N ASN A 158 -1.29 1.99 1.34
CA ASN A 158 -1.00 1.47 2.67
C ASN A 158 -1.71 0.13 2.91
N TYR A 159 -1.22 -0.67 3.86
CA TYR A 159 -1.82 -1.92 4.29
C TYR A 159 -1.84 -2.01 5.81
N ALA A 160 -2.98 -2.41 6.37
CA ALA A 160 -3.28 -2.39 7.80
C ALA A 160 -3.16 -1.02 8.47
N SER A 161 -3.34 0.05 7.69
CA SER A 161 -3.43 1.42 8.17
C SER A 161 -4.24 2.27 7.21
N THR A 162 -4.93 3.26 7.75
CA THR A 162 -5.74 4.26 7.04
C THR A 162 -5.01 5.60 6.89
N THR A 163 -3.75 5.68 7.33
CA THR A 163 -2.91 6.88 7.20
C THR A 163 -2.21 6.88 5.85
N ILE A 164 -2.25 8.00 5.14
CA ILE A 164 -1.45 8.16 3.92
C ILE A 164 0.03 8.30 4.31
N PRO A 165 0.94 7.46 3.81
CA PRO A 165 2.37 7.65 4.08
C PRO A 165 2.83 9.02 3.59
N PRO A 166 3.75 9.69 4.31
CA PRO A 166 4.29 10.97 3.85
C PRO A 166 4.94 10.79 2.48
N THR A 167 4.57 11.64 1.53
CA THR A 167 5.24 11.75 0.24
C THR A 167 6.57 12.43 0.47
N GLY A 168 7.64 11.66 0.63
CA GLY A 168 8.97 12.24 0.83
C GLY A 168 10.02 11.40 0.15
N HIS A 169 10.41 11.77 -1.06
CA HIS A 169 11.84 11.77 -1.33
C HIS A 169 12.42 12.95 -0.52
N PRO A 170 13.62 12.86 0.08
CA PRO A 170 14.33 14.09 0.41
C PRO A 170 14.48 14.89 -0.90
N ASP A 171 14.09 16.17 -0.87
CA ASP A 171 14.50 17.15 -1.88
C ASP A 171 16.03 17.19 -2.00
#